data_AF-A0A851SUP9-F1
#
_entry.id   AF-A0A851SUP9-F1
#
_cell.length_a   1.000
_cell.length_b   1.000
_cell.length_c   1.000
_cell.angle_alpha   90.00
_cell.angle_beta   90.00
_cell.angle_gamma   90.00
#
_symmetry.space_group_name_H-M   'P 1'
#
loop_
_entity.id
_entity.type
_entity.pdbx_description
1 polymer ?
#
loop_
_entity_poly.entity_id
_entity_poly.type
_entity_poly.pdbx_seq_one_letter_code
_entity_poly.pdbx_strand_id
1 'polypeptide(L)'
;CIPLDRNSQAMFAFEWESPTTRRKMQLTWTVLPQGFKNSPTVFGNQLAKELELWKKENPEGKVLQYVDDILLAAETQEECLQMTISLLNFLGQGGYHTSRSKAQIGKETVIYLGLEISQGQQRLGNDRKEAVCQTP
;
A
#
# COMPACT_ATOMS: atom_id res chain seq x y z
N CYS A 1 -7.58 -4.74 -4.55
CA CYS A 1 -8.49 -3.65 -4.08
C CYS A 1 -9.55 -4.23 -3.16
N ILE A 2 -10.03 -3.49 -2.16
CA ILE A 2 -11.02 -4.00 -1.19
C ILE A 2 -12.44 -3.82 -1.73
N PRO A 3 -13.23 -4.89 -1.92
CA PRO A 3 -14.62 -4.81 -2.32
C PRO A 3 -15.46 -4.09 -1.27
N LEU A 4 -16.42 -3.28 -1.71
CA LEU A 4 -17.36 -2.61 -0.84
C LEU A 4 -18.64 -3.44 -0.70
N ASP A 5 -19.14 -3.60 0.53
CA ASP A 5 -20.41 -4.29 0.79
C ASP A 5 -21.55 -3.62 0.00
N ARG A 6 -22.42 -4.44 -0.60
CA ARG A 6 -23.50 -3.94 -1.48
C ARG A 6 -24.42 -2.95 -0.78
N ASN A 7 -24.70 -3.14 0.51
CA ASN A 7 -25.57 -2.24 1.28
C ASN A 7 -24.89 -0.90 1.58
N SER A 8 -23.55 -0.88 1.59
CA SER A 8 -22.76 0.34 1.80
C SER A 8 -22.59 1.17 0.53
N GLN A 9 -22.78 0.58 -0.66
CA GLN A 9 -22.54 1.27 -1.94
C GLN A 9 -23.39 2.53 -2.08
N ALA A 10 -24.65 2.53 -1.65
CA ALA A 10 -25.52 3.71 -1.75
C ALA A 10 -24.95 4.93 -1.00
N MET A 11 -24.13 4.74 0.04
CA MET A 11 -23.51 5.83 0.80
C MET A 11 -22.45 6.61 0.02
N PHE A 12 -21.93 6.03 -1.06
CA PHE A 12 -20.87 6.63 -1.87
C PHE A 12 -21.34 6.97 -3.28
N ALA A 13 -22.65 7.14 -3.46
CA ALA A 13 -23.21 7.53 -4.74
C ALA A 13 -22.85 8.99 -5.11
N PHE A 14 -22.65 9.25 -6.40
CA PHE A 14 -22.41 10.58 -6.94
C PHE A 14 -23.15 10.77 -8.27
N GLU A 15 -23.43 12.02 -8.62
CA GLU A 15 -24.01 12.36 -9.91
C GLU A 15 -22.92 12.60 -10.94
N TRP A 16 -23.13 12.06 -12.15
CA TRP A 16 -22.32 12.37 -13.32
C TRP A 16 -23.22 12.87 -14.45
N GLU A 17 -22.81 13.98 -15.05
CA GLU A 17 -23.45 14.53 -16.25
C GLU A 17 -22.58 14.29 -17.46
N SER A 18 -23.16 13.71 -18.52
CA SER A 18 -22.47 13.50 -19.78
C SER A 18 -22.10 14.84 -20.43
N PRO A 19 -20.82 15.11 -20.74
CA PRO A 19 -20.40 16.36 -21.36
C PRO A 19 -20.98 16.53 -22.78
N THR A 20 -21.29 15.41 -23.45
CA THR A 20 -21.83 15.40 -24.83
C THR A 20 -23.35 15.46 -24.85
N THR A 21 -24.03 14.65 -24.01
CA THR A 21 -25.49 14.47 -24.09
C THR A 21 -26.26 15.22 -23.00
N ARG A 22 -25.58 15.83 -22.03
CA ARG A 22 -26.17 16.50 -20.85
C ARG A 22 -27.05 15.60 -19.98
N ARG A 23 -27.03 14.29 -20.20
CA ARG A 23 -27.78 13.32 -19.38
C ARG A 23 -27.09 13.17 -18.02
N LYS A 24 -27.89 13.26 -16.97
CA LYS A 24 -27.47 12.98 -15.59
C LYS A 24 -27.75 11.54 -15.24
N MET A 25 -26.80 10.90 -14.57
CA MET A 25 -26.95 9.57 -13.98
C MET A 25 -26.31 9.53 -12.60
N GLN A 26 -26.81 8.65 -11.75
CA GLN A 26 -26.21 8.34 -10.47
C GLN A 26 -25.31 7.13 -10.62
N LEU A 27 -24.06 7.25 -10.16
CA LEU A 27 -23.07 6.19 -10.11
C LEU A 27 -22.68 5.94 -8.66
N THR A 28 -22.09 4.78 -8.38
CA THR A 28 -21.51 4.49 -7.06
C THR A 28 -20.27 3.62 -7.17
N TRP A 29 -19.49 3.60 -6.11
CA TRP A 29 -18.29 2.79 -5.98
C TRP A 29 -18.62 1.35 -5.58
N THR A 30 -17.96 0.38 -6.22
CA THR A 30 -18.03 -1.05 -5.88
C THR A 30 -16.84 -1.53 -5.05
N VAL A 31 -15.83 -0.67 -4.91
CA VAL A 31 -14.64 -0.87 -4.08
C VAL A 31 -14.49 0.29 -3.12
N LEU A 32 -13.70 0.12 -2.06
CA LEU A 32 -13.43 1.15 -1.07
C LEU A 32 -12.92 2.45 -1.75
N PRO A 33 -13.66 3.57 -1.66
CA PRO A 33 -13.32 4.77 -2.41
C PRO A 33 -12.14 5.52 -1.81
N GLN A 34 -11.40 6.21 -2.68
CA GLN A 34 -10.39 7.18 -2.28
C GLN A 34 -11.08 8.43 -1.71
N GLY A 35 -10.52 8.98 -0.63
CA GLY A 35 -11.07 10.17 0.05
C GLY A 35 -12.04 9.85 1.20
N PHE A 36 -12.49 8.60 1.35
CA PHE A 36 -13.20 8.21 2.58
C PHE A 36 -12.22 8.11 3.76
N LYS A 37 -12.53 8.83 4.85
CA LYS A 37 -11.62 9.02 5.99
C LYS A 37 -11.07 7.73 6.61
N ASN A 38 -11.87 6.65 6.60
CA ASN A 38 -11.47 5.38 7.21
C ASN A 38 -10.87 4.42 6.17
N SER A 39 -10.79 4.81 4.89
CA SER A 39 -10.20 3.95 3.85
C SER A 39 -8.78 3.50 4.19
N PRO A 40 -7.87 4.37 4.67
CA PRO A 40 -6.52 3.96 5.06
C PRO A 40 -6.53 2.90 6.17
N THR A 41 -7.37 3.07 7.19
CA THR A 41 -7.48 2.10 8.30
C THR A 41 -8.07 0.78 7.85
N VAL A 42 -9.14 0.79 7.06
CA VAL A 42 -9.76 -0.43 6.53
C VAL A 42 -8.78 -1.18 5.65
N PHE A 43 -8.07 -0.48 4.77
CA PHE A 43 -7.06 -1.08 3.91
C PHE A 43 -5.88 -1.64 4.69
N GLY A 44 -5.33 -0.84 5.60
CA GLY A 44 -4.21 -1.24 6.45
C GLY A 44 -4.55 -2.50 7.27
N ASN A 45 -5.74 -2.56 7.87
CA ASN A 45 -6.18 -3.72 8.64
C ASN A 45 -6.37 -4.98 7.79
N GLN A 46 -6.89 -4.86 6.57
CA GLN A 46 -7.02 -6.01 5.69
C GLN A 46 -5.64 -6.52 5.24
N LEU A 47 -4.77 -5.61 4.79
CA LEU A 47 -3.41 -5.98 4.38
C LEU A 47 -2.59 -6.58 5.53
N ALA A 48 -2.77 -6.09 6.76
CA ALA A 48 -2.14 -6.67 7.94
C ALA A 48 -2.50 -8.14 8.12
N LYS A 49 -3.79 -8.51 7.96
CA LYS A 49 -4.24 -9.91 8.04
C LYS A 49 -3.62 -10.78 6.94
N GLU A 50 -3.51 -10.26 5.72
CA GLU A 50 -2.85 -10.97 4.63
C GLU A 50 -1.37 -11.23 4.96
N LEU A 51 -0.67 -10.21 5.47
CA LEU A 51 0.74 -10.33 5.87
C LEU A 51 0.94 -11.28 7.06
N GLU A 52 0.00 -11.34 8.00
CA GLU A 52 0.02 -12.33 9.09
C GLU A 52 -0.09 -13.75 8.57
N LEU A 53 -0.94 -14.00 7.56
CA LEU A 53 -1.02 -15.31 6.90
C LEU A 53 0.29 -15.66 6.18
N TRP A 54 0.84 -14.71 5.41
CA TRP A 54 2.11 -14.92 4.73
C TRP A 54 3.27 -15.20 5.69
N LYS A 55 3.32 -14.49 6.84
CA LYS A 55 4.34 -14.68 7.87
C LYS A 55 4.31 -16.07 8.52
N LYS A 56 3.15 -16.73 8.59
CA LYS A 56 3.08 -18.11 9.12
C LYS A 56 3.92 -19.09 8.29
N GLU A 57 3.95 -18.89 6.98
CA GLU A 57 4.75 -19.69 6.03
C GLU A 57 6.19 -19.19 5.90
N ASN A 58 6.49 -17.97 6.36
CA ASN A 58 7.80 -17.31 6.21
C ASN A 58 8.25 -16.66 7.54
N PRO A 59 8.50 -17.44 8.61
CA PRO A 59 8.69 -16.92 9.96
C PRO A 59 9.97 -16.06 10.13
N GLU A 60 10.98 -16.30 9.31
CA GLU A 60 12.25 -15.56 9.35
C GLU A 60 12.13 -14.12 8.81
N GLY A 61 11.13 -13.85 7.96
CA GLY A 61 10.95 -12.57 7.29
C GLY A 61 10.53 -11.45 8.22
N LYS A 62 11.33 -10.37 8.27
CA LYS A 62 10.95 -9.15 9.00
C LYS A 62 10.16 -8.24 8.06
N VAL A 63 8.85 -8.14 8.28
CA VAL A 63 7.96 -7.25 7.51
C VAL A 63 7.36 -6.18 8.41
N LEU A 64 7.49 -4.93 7.96
CA LEU A 64 6.81 -3.76 8.48
C LEU A 64 5.79 -3.26 7.44
N GLN A 65 4.66 -2.77 7.94
CA GLN A 65 3.56 -2.29 7.11
C GLN A 65 3.02 -0.98 7.68
N TYR A 66 2.76 -0.02 6.81
CA TYR A 66 2.02 1.19 7.11
C TYR A 66 1.04 1.46 5.98
N VAL A 67 -0.25 1.25 6.26
CA VAL A 67 -1.33 1.35 5.26
C VAL A 67 -1.01 0.49 4.03
N ASP A 68 -0.56 1.09 2.92
CA ASP A 68 -0.21 0.45 1.65
C ASP A 68 1.30 0.31 1.41
N ASP A 69 2.15 0.90 2.27
CA ASP A 69 3.60 0.77 2.21
C ASP A 69 4.09 -0.46 3.00
N ILE A 70 4.85 -1.33 2.34
CA ILE A 70 5.47 -2.52 2.94
C ILE A 70 6.99 -2.41 2.86
N LEU A 71 7.66 -2.71 3.97
CA LEU A 71 9.11 -2.91 4.03
C LEU A 71 9.39 -4.35 4.46
N LEU A 72 10.19 -5.07 3.67
CA LEU A 72 10.67 -6.42 3.95
C LEU A 72 12.19 -6.37 4.10
N ALA A 73 12.71 -7.01 5.15
CA ALA A 73 14.13 -7.09 5.43
C ALA A 73 14.55 -8.53 5.80
N ALA A 74 15.80 -8.87 5.48
CA ALA A 74 16.44 -10.14 5.75
C ALA A 74 17.92 -9.91 6.11
N GLU A 75 18.58 -10.94 6.63
CA GLU A 75 20.02 -10.87 6.96
C GLU A 75 20.88 -10.90 5.69
N THR A 76 20.49 -11.71 4.69
CA THR A 76 21.20 -11.81 3.40
C THR A 76 20.38 -11.23 2.25
N GLN A 77 21.07 -10.81 1.19
CA GLN A 77 20.42 -10.30 -0.02
C GLN A 77 19.61 -11.40 -0.71
N GLU A 78 20.14 -12.62 -0.76
CA GLU A 78 19.50 -13.79 -1.34
C GLU A 78 18.17 -14.13 -0.66
N GLU A 79 18.15 -14.18 0.68
CA GLU A 79 16.92 -14.39 1.45
C GLU A 79 15.91 -13.27 1.21
N CYS A 80 16.39 -12.01 1.20
CA CYS A 80 15.53 -10.85 0.94
C CYS A 80 14.85 -10.96 -0.44
N LEU A 81 15.59 -11.39 -1.46
CA LEU A 81 15.05 -11.60 -2.80
C LEU A 81 14.04 -12.75 -2.85
N GLN A 82 14.34 -13.89 -2.24
CA GLN A 82 13.43 -15.04 -2.19
C GLN A 82 12.11 -14.69 -1.48
N MET A 83 12.20 -14.03 -0.33
CA MET A 83 11.03 -13.57 0.41
C MET A 83 10.26 -12.49 -0.36
N THR A 84 10.93 -11.60 -1.08
CA THR A 84 10.27 -10.61 -1.93
C THR A 84 9.45 -11.29 -3.02
N ILE A 85 10.00 -12.32 -3.68
CA ILE A 85 9.28 -13.11 -4.70
C ILE A 85 8.07 -13.82 -4.07
N SER A 86 8.26 -14.48 -2.93
CA SER A 86 7.19 -15.15 -2.16
C SER A 86 6.05 -14.18 -1.83
N LEU A 87 6.38 -13.01 -1.28
CA LEU A 87 5.42 -11.99 -0.90
C LEU A 87 4.67 -11.42 -2.10
N LEU A 88 5.37 -11.10 -3.19
CA LEU A 88 4.74 -10.57 -4.41
C LEU A 88 3.78 -11.58 -5.05
N ASN A 89 4.14 -12.87 -5.07
CA ASN A 89 3.25 -13.92 -5.55
C ASN A 89 2.01 -14.06 -4.67
N PHE A 90 2.19 -14.08 -3.34
CA PHE A 90 1.09 -14.16 -2.38
C PHE A 90 0.12 -12.98 -2.52
N LEU A 91 0.64 -11.75 -2.55
CA LEU A 91 -0.16 -10.54 -2.74
C LEU A 91 -0.85 -10.52 -4.11
N GLY A 92 -0.16 -10.96 -5.17
CA GLY A 92 -0.73 -11.07 -6.51
C GLY A 92 -1.91 -12.05 -6.59
N GLN A 93 -1.80 -13.21 -5.93
CA GLN A 93 -2.90 -14.17 -5.81
C GLN A 93 -4.09 -13.59 -5.03
N GLY A 94 -3.83 -12.74 -4.03
CA GLY A 94 -4.84 -12.00 -3.28
C GLY A 94 -5.46 -10.79 -4.01
N GLY A 95 -5.07 -10.52 -5.28
CA GLY A 95 -5.59 -9.40 -6.06
C GLY A 95 -5.04 -8.03 -5.65
N TYR A 96 -3.87 -8.00 -5.01
CA TYR A 96 -3.11 -6.78 -4.76
C TYR A 96 -2.15 -6.53 -5.92
N HIS A 97 -1.93 -5.25 -6.22
CA HIS A 97 -0.99 -4.82 -7.23
C HIS A 97 0.04 -3.89 -6.61
N THR A 98 1.31 -4.15 -6.90
CA THR A 98 2.43 -3.33 -6.43
C THR A 98 2.94 -2.44 -7.56
N SER A 99 3.39 -1.23 -7.21
CA SER A 99 3.92 -0.29 -8.20
C SER A 99 5.34 -0.71 -8.60
N ARG A 100 5.49 -1.25 -9.82
CA ARG A 100 6.81 -1.65 -10.35
C ARG A 100 7.80 -0.49 -10.40
N SER A 101 7.34 0.71 -10.77
CA SER A 101 8.20 1.90 -10.88
C SER A 101 8.68 2.45 -9.54
N LYS A 102 7.97 2.15 -8.43
CA LYS A 102 8.32 2.59 -7.08
C LYS A 102 9.01 1.51 -6.24
N ALA A 103 8.99 0.26 -6.69
CA ALA A 103 9.56 -0.86 -5.94
C ALA A 103 11.09 -0.71 -5.77
N GLN A 104 11.57 -0.94 -4.55
CA GLN A 104 12.98 -0.90 -4.18
C GLN A 104 13.43 -2.31 -3.78
N ILE A 105 13.77 -3.14 -4.77
CA ILE A 105 14.04 -4.57 -4.56
C ILE A 105 15.54 -4.82 -4.37
N GLY A 106 15.91 -5.59 -3.33
CA GLY A 106 17.27 -6.07 -3.11
C GLY A 106 18.31 -4.97 -2.90
N LYS A 107 17.90 -3.81 -2.36
CA LYS A 107 18.80 -2.68 -2.07
C LYS A 107 19.26 -2.71 -0.61
N GLU A 108 20.51 -2.36 -0.38
CA GLU A 108 21.06 -2.17 0.98
C GLU A 108 20.51 -0.90 1.66
N THR A 109 20.18 0.11 0.86
CA THR A 109 19.58 1.37 1.31
C THR A 109 18.23 1.59 0.63
N VAL A 110 17.21 1.86 1.43
CA VAL A 110 15.83 2.07 0.95
C VAL A 110 15.20 3.30 1.58
N ILE A 111 14.24 3.90 0.88
CA ILE A 111 13.38 4.94 1.43
C ILE A 111 12.06 4.30 1.86
N TYR A 112 11.69 4.44 3.13
CA TYR A 112 10.42 3.98 3.68
C TYR A 112 9.80 5.08 4.54
N LEU A 113 8.56 5.51 4.23
CA LEU A 113 7.85 6.59 4.93
C LEU A 113 8.65 7.91 5.04
N GLY A 114 9.46 8.21 4.03
CA GLY A 114 10.33 9.38 4.00
C GLY A 114 11.55 9.28 4.92
N LEU A 115 11.87 8.09 5.43
CA LEU A 115 13.12 7.77 6.11
C LEU A 115 14.03 7.00 5.17
N GLU A 116 15.29 7.37 5.12
CA GLU A 116 16.33 6.56 4.48
C GLU A 116 16.87 5.57 5.52
N ILE A 117 16.77 4.28 5.22
CA ILE A 117 17.15 3.18 6.09
C ILE A 117 18.30 2.43 5.45
N SER A 118 19.39 2.22 6.19
CA SER A 118 20.58 1.50 5.73
C SER A 118 21.35 0.93 6.92
N GLN A 119 21.73 -0.34 6.85
CA GLN A 119 22.66 -0.98 7.80
C GLN A 119 22.37 -0.71 9.29
N GLY A 120 21.09 -0.77 9.70
CA GLY A 120 20.67 -0.53 11.09
C GLY A 120 20.60 0.94 11.53
N GLN A 121 20.86 1.88 10.62
CA GLN A 121 20.70 3.30 10.82
C GLN A 121 19.48 3.84 10.06
N GLN A 122 18.91 4.93 10.57
CA GLN A 122 17.85 5.68 9.89
C GLN A 122 18.11 7.18 9.92
N ARG A 123 17.77 7.87 8.84
CA ARG A 123 17.82 9.33 8.77
C ARG A 123 16.61 9.88 8.01
N LEU A 124 16.26 11.13 8.28
CA LEU A 124 15.18 11.81 7.57
C LEU A 124 15.59 12.02 6.11
N GLY A 125 14.75 11.57 5.16
CA GLY A 125 14.95 11.77 3.74
C GLY A 125 14.89 13.25 3.36
N ASN A 126 15.56 13.63 2.27
CA ASN A 126 15.66 15.02 1.85
C ASN A 126 14.29 15.62 1.51
N ASP A 127 13.45 14.90 0.77
CA ASP A 127 12.09 15.34 0.42
C ASP A 127 11.26 15.67 1.66
N ARG A 128 11.41 14.87 2.73
CA ARG A 128 10.69 15.09 3.99
C ARG A 128 11.24 16.28 4.76
N LYS A 129 12.56 16.54 4.71
CA LYS A 129 13.15 17.77 5.26
C LYS A 129 12.62 18.99 4.52
N GLU A 130 12.63 18.95 3.19
CA GLU A 130 12.16 20.05 2.34
C GLU A 130 10.69 20.38 2.61
N ALA A 131 9.82 19.36 2.69
CA ALA A 131 8.41 19.57 2.99
C ALA A 131 8.18 20.30 4.33
N VAL A 132 8.96 19.95 5.37
CA VAL A 132 8.86 20.63 6.67
C VAL A 132 9.39 22.07 6.58
N CYS A 133 10.54 22.28 5.93
CA CYS A 133 11.13 23.61 5.78
C CYS A 133 10.29 24.56 4.91
N GLN A 134 9.47 24.03 4.00
CA GLN A 134 8.58 24.79 3.12
C GLN A 134 7.17 24.98 3.71
N THR A 135 6.90 24.41 4.90
CA THR A 135 5.62 24.64 5.57
C THR A 135 5.58 26.09 6.08
N PRO A 136 4.55 26.89 5.72
CA PRO A 136 4.43 28.28 6.13
C PRO A 136 4.38 28.49 7.64
#